data_AF-A0A937W7U4-F1
#
_entry.id   AF-A0A937W7U4-F1
#
_cell.length_a   1.000
_cell.length_b   1.000
_cell.length_c   1.000
_cell.angle_alpha   90.00
_cell.angle_beta   90.00
_cell.angle_gamma   90.00
#
_symmetry.space_group_name_H-M   'P 1'
#
loop_
_entity.id
_entity.type
_entity.pdbx_description
1 polymer ?
#
loop_
_entity_poly.entity_id
_entity_poly.type
_entity_poly.pdbx_seq_one_letter_code
_entity_poly.pdbx_strand_id
1 'polypeptide(L)'
;MQNLGKISIVGLAVLTLLAVGDGQYSDAWPSDPTVNVLICTESGNQLSPQIVSDNAGGAIIVWEDGRGSDKDIYARKVNASGAALWTANGVVICNASGNQESPQIVSDDSGGAIITWQDYRNGNWDIYAQRVNSSGATQWNSNGVSICAYSED
;
A
#
# COMPACT_ATOMS: atom_id res chain seq x y z
N MET A 1 -34.68 42.63 59.69
CA MET A 1 -34.50 43.07 58.28
C MET A 1 -35.18 42.04 57.40
N GLN A 2 -36.40 42.34 56.93
CA GLN A 2 -37.23 41.47 56.08
C GLN A 2 -37.51 42.17 54.74
N ASN A 3 -37.53 41.39 53.64
CA ASN A 3 -38.27 41.51 52.34
C ASN A 3 -38.33 42.88 51.62
N LEU A 4 -38.38 43.02 50.29
CA LEU A 4 -38.38 42.17 49.08
C LEU A 4 -38.24 43.16 47.91
N GLY A 5 -37.57 42.79 46.82
CA GLY A 5 -37.57 43.58 45.59
C GLY A 5 -37.14 42.72 44.39
N LYS A 6 -38.12 42.21 43.65
CA LYS A 6 -37.94 41.40 42.43
C LYS A 6 -37.32 42.24 41.32
N ILE A 7 -36.34 41.70 40.60
CA ILE A 7 -36.05 42.11 39.21
C ILE A 7 -35.99 40.83 38.38
N SER A 8 -36.95 40.72 37.46
CA SER A 8 -37.03 39.70 36.43
C SER A 8 -36.07 40.07 35.31
N ILE A 9 -35.15 39.18 34.93
CA ILE A 9 -34.44 39.25 33.65
C ILE A 9 -34.86 38.02 32.85
N VAL A 10 -35.71 38.26 31.86
CA VAL A 10 -35.97 37.34 30.75
C VAL A 10 -34.84 37.57 29.75
N GLY A 11 -33.93 36.63 29.63
CA GLY A 11 -32.81 36.67 28.69
C GLY A 11 -32.66 35.31 28.03
N LEU A 12 -33.25 35.18 26.84
CA LEU A 12 -33.04 34.07 25.92
C LEU A 12 -31.56 34.07 25.49
N ALA A 13 -30.78 33.08 25.94
CA ALA A 13 -29.41 32.86 25.45
C ALA A 13 -29.37 31.55 24.66
N VAL A 14 -29.10 31.69 23.37
CA VAL A 14 -28.90 30.62 22.41
C VAL A 14 -27.46 30.09 22.54
N LEU A 15 -27.36 28.77 22.70
CA LEU A 15 -26.31 27.84 22.23
C LEU A 15 -24.85 28.05 22.69
N THR A 16 -24.34 27.04 23.39
CA THR A 16 -23.19 26.26 22.88
C THR A 16 -23.19 24.89 23.57
N LEU A 17 -23.58 23.86 22.84
CA LEU A 17 -23.36 22.48 23.25
C LEU A 17 -21.86 22.22 23.10
N LEU A 18 -21.14 22.09 24.22
CA LEU A 18 -19.81 21.48 24.20
C LEU A 18 -20.01 20.00 23.90
N ALA A 19 -19.87 19.62 22.62
CA ALA A 19 -19.65 18.23 22.27
C ALA A 19 -18.34 17.82 22.95
N VAL A 20 -18.45 16.95 23.95
CA VAL A 20 -17.29 16.34 24.60
C VAL A 20 -16.69 15.39 23.58
N GLY A 21 -15.55 15.79 23.00
CA GLY A 21 -14.64 14.99 22.20
C GLY A 21 -15.31 13.93 21.33
N ASP A 22 -15.66 14.30 20.10
CA ASP A 22 -15.70 13.31 19.04
C ASP A 22 -14.34 12.63 19.05
N GLY A 23 -14.32 11.39 19.55
CA GLY A 23 -13.20 10.49 19.40
C GLY A 23 -12.82 10.56 17.94
N GLN A 24 -11.70 11.20 17.65
CA GLN A 24 -11.10 11.18 16.35
C GLN A 24 -10.82 9.70 16.13
N TYR A 25 -11.71 9.03 15.39
CA TYR A 25 -11.45 7.74 14.80
C TYR A 25 -10.25 7.96 13.88
N SER A 26 -9.03 7.86 14.42
CA SER A 26 -7.81 7.91 13.64
C SER A 26 -7.59 6.54 12.98
N ASP A 27 -8.61 6.08 12.26
CA ASP A 27 -8.60 4.90 11.40
C ASP A 27 -8.68 5.39 9.94
N ALA A 28 -7.98 6.47 9.60
CA ALA A 28 -8.06 7.07 8.27
C ALA A 28 -6.69 7.21 7.60
N TRP A 29 -6.58 6.46 6.52
CA TRP A 29 -5.67 6.64 5.41
C TRP A 29 -6.27 7.64 4.41
N PRO A 30 -5.63 8.78 4.09
CA PRO A 30 -4.73 9.63 4.90
C PRO A 30 -5.51 10.56 5.85
N SER A 31 -4.81 11.30 6.72
CA SER A 31 -5.43 12.21 7.71
C SER A 31 -6.29 13.33 7.10
N ASP A 32 -6.09 13.60 5.81
CA ASP A 32 -6.99 14.39 4.98
C ASP A 32 -7.62 13.46 3.92
N PRO A 33 -8.91 13.12 4.01
CA PRO A 33 -9.56 12.21 3.06
C PRO A 33 -9.68 12.79 1.64
N THR A 34 -9.30 14.05 1.42
CA THR A 34 -9.28 14.69 0.10
C THR A 34 -7.95 14.53 -0.64
N VAL A 35 -6.91 14.07 0.06
CA VAL A 35 -5.58 13.85 -0.50
C VAL A 35 -5.41 12.37 -0.81
N ASN A 36 -5.09 12.03 -2.06
CA ASN A 36 -4.74 10.65 -2.42
C ASN A 36 -3.24 10.41 -2.24
N VAL A 37 -2.87 9.25 -1.70
CA VAL A 37 -1.48 8.79 -1.70
C VAL A 37 -1.23 8.01 -2.99
N LEU A 38 -0.50 8.62 -3.92
CA LEU A 38 -0.10 7.95 -5.15
C LEU A 38 1.00 6.92 -4.89
N ILE A 39 0.76 5.67 -5.29
CA ILE A 39 1.71 4.55 -5.14
C ILE A 39 2.79 4.59 -6.23
N CYS A 40 2.43 4.96 -7.46
CA CYS A 40 3.35 5.12 -8.58
C CYS A 40 2.85 6.27 -9.48
N THR A 41 3.77 7.08 -10.00
CA THR A 41 3.46 8.17 -10.93
C THR A 41 4.29 8.10 -12.22
N GLU A 42 4.92 6.97 -12.49
CA GLU A 42 5.62 6.75 -13.77
C GLU A 42 4.62 6.73 -14.94
N SER A 43 5.12 7.07 -16.12
CA SER A 43 4.35 6.87 -17.35
C SER A 43 4.14 5.38 -17.62
N GLY A 44 3.15 5.07 -18.46
CA GLY A 44 2.76 3.69 -18.74
C GLY A 44 1.58 3.23 -17.88
N ASN A 45 1.17 1.97 -18.09
CA ASN A 45 0.03 1.40 -17.37
C ASN A 45 0.49 0.76 -16.06
N GLN A 46 -0.21 1.01 -14.96
CA GLN A 46 -0.05 0.31 -13.69
C GLN A 46 -1.27 -0.57 -13.46
N LEU A 47 -1.09 -1.89 -13.53
CA LEU A 47 -2.17 -2.86 -13.65
C LEU A 47 -2.09 -3.94 -12.57
N SER A 48 -3.19 -4.67 -12.39
CA SER A 48 -3.27 -5.86 -11.54
C SER A 48 -2.71 -5.69 -10.11
N PRO A 49 -3.02 -4.61 -9.37
CA PRO A 49 -2.47 -4.42 -8.03
C PRO A 49 -2.97 -5.52 -7.08
N GLN A 50 -2.08 -6.04 -6.24
CA GLN A 50 -2.40 -6.88 -5.08
C GLN A 50 -1.80 -6.24 -3.82
N ILE A 51 -2.34 -6.55 -2.66
CA ILE A 51 -1.93 -5.92 -1.40
C ILE A 51 -1.97 -6.92 -0.24
N VAL A 52 -1.03 -6.78 0.70
CA VAL A 52 -1.03 -7.49 1.98
C VAL A 52 -0.66 -6.55 3.13
N SER A 53 -1.07 -6.87 4.35
CA SER A 53 -0.60 -6.13 5.53
C SER A 53 0.91 -6.33 5.73
N ASP A 54 1.58 -5.30 6.25
CA ASP A 54 2.96 -5.41 6.71
C ASP A 54 3.09 -5.85 8.18
N ASN A 55 1.97 -6.22 8.82
CA ASN A 55 1.83 -6.57 10.24
C ASN A 55 2.23 -5.46 11.24
N ALA A 56 2.37 -4.21 10.78
CA ALA A 56 2.69 -3.04 11.59
C ALA A 56 1.69 -1.88 11.37
N GLY A 57 0.50 -2.20 10.83
CA GLY A 57 -0.55 -1.24 10.50
C GLY A 57 -0.40 -0.59 9.12
N GLY A 58 0.67 -0.91 8.39
CA GLY A 58 0.86 -0.56 6.99
C GLY A 58 0.49 -1.69 6.03
N ALA A 59 0.92 -1.53 4.79
CA ALA A 59 0.68 -2.49 3.73
C ALA A 59 1.81 -2.55 2.71
N ILE A 60 1.91 -3.66 1.98
CA ILE A 60 2.78 -3.84 0.84
C ILE A 60 1.90 -4.09 -0.38
N ILE A 61 2.07 -3.27 -1.41
CA ILE A 61 1.36 -3.32 -2.68
C ILE A 61 2.33 -3.85 -3.73
N VAL A 62 1.90 -4.82 -4.55
CA VAL A 62 2.60 -5.25 -5.76
C VAL A 62 1.72 -4.97 -6.97
N TRP A 63 2.30 -4.62 -8.12
CA TRP A 63 1.56 -4.38 -9.36
C TRP A 63 2.39 -4.74 -10.60
N GLU A 64 1.71 -4.89 -11.73
CA GLU A 64 2.30 -4.92 -13.07
C GLU A 64 2.57 -3.50 -13.54
N ASP A 65 3.79 -3.21 -13.95
CA ASP A 65 4.23 -1.88 -14.37
C ASP A 65 4.66 -1.88 -15.83
N GLY A 66 3.95 -1.11 -16.65
CA GLY A 66 4.21 -0.93 -18.07
C GLY A 66 4.97 0.34 -18.41
N ARG A 67 5.87 0.82 -17.54
CA ARG A 67 6.76 1.96 -17.83
C ARG A 67 7.80 1.67 -18.92
N GLY A 68 8.06 0.40 -19.20
CA GLY A 68 9.01 -0.09 -20.20
C GLY A 68 8.34 -0.61 -21.47
N SER A 69 9.09 -1.40 -22.24
CA SER A 69 8.56 -2.12 -23.42
C SER A 69 7.71 -3.33 -23.03
N ASP A 70 8.08 -3.97 -21.93
CA ASP A 70 7.41 -5.14 -21.35
C ASP A 70 6.70 -4.72 -20.06
N LYS A 71 5.80 -5.59 -19.57
CA LYS A 71 5.28 -5.46 -18.21
C LYS A 71 6.28 -6.07 -17.22
N ASP A 72 6.60 -5.31 -16.19
CA ASP A 72 7.50 -5.70 -15.11
C ASP A 72 6.72 -5.81 -13.78
N ILE A 73 7.32 -6.43 -12.74
CA ILE A 73 6.71 -6.46 -11.40
C ILE A 73 7.40 -5.47 -10.48
N TYR A 74 6.61 -4.57 -9.89
CA TYR A 74 7.06 -3.60 -8.90
C TYR A 74 6.27 -3.74 -7.61
N ALA A 75 6.88 -3.32 -6.50
CA ALA A 75 6.21 -3.25 -5.21
C ALA A 75 6.51 -1.96 -4.45
N ARG A 76 5.63 -1.59 -3.53
CA ARG A 76 5.81 -0.45 -2.63
C ARG A 76 5.17 -0.73 -1.30
N LYS A 77 5.83 -0.27 -0.25
CA LYS A 77 5.30 -0.32 1.11
C LYS A 77 4.75 1.03 1.51
N VAL A 78 3.79 1.02 2.40
CA VAL A 78 3.12 2.21 2.93
C VAL A 78 2.92 2.01 4.42
N ASN A 79 3.05 3.06 5.22
CA ASN A 79 2.88 2.97 6.67
C ASN A 79 1.41 3.15 7.10
N ALA A 80 1.16 3.10 8.42
CA ALA A 80 -0.18 3.27 8.98
C ALA A 80 -0.84 4.64 8.70
N SER A 81 -0.06 5.68 8.39
CA SER A 81 -0.57 7.01 8.08
C SER A 81 -0.80 7.25 6.58
N GLY A 82 -0.61 6.22 5.74
CA GLY A 82 -0.65 6.39 4.29
C GLY A 82 0.64 6.88 3.66
N ALA A 83 1.70 7.15 4.41
CA ALA A 83 2.93 7.60 3.79
C ALA A 83 3.59 6.46 3.03
N ALA A 84 3.86 6.68 1.75
CA ALA A 84 4.55 5.72 0.92
C ALA A 84 6.03 5.62 1.31
N LEU A 85 6.45 4.41 1.61
CA LEU A 85 7.79 4.00 1.98
C LEU A 85 8.51 3.39 0.76
N TRP A 86 9.75 2.96 1.00
CA TRP A 86 10.70 2.49 -0.02
C TRP A 86 10.97 3.54 -1.11
N THR A 87 11.64 3.14 -2.17
CA THR A 87 11.99 4.02 -3.29
C THR A 87 10.73 4.61 -3.94
N ALA A 88 10.83 5.86 -4.39
CA ALA A 88 9.79 6.49 -5.20
C ALA A 88 9.47 5.62 -6.42
N ASN A 89 8.18 5.52 -6.77
CA ASN A 89 7.68 4.70 -7.88
C ASN A 89 7.97 3.18 -7.74
N GLY A 90 8.24 2.72 -6.53
CA GLY A 90 8.36 1.29 -6.22
C GLY A 90 9.77 0.73 -6.35
N VAL A 91 9.96 -0.43 -5.74
CA VAL A 91 11.14 -1.28 -5.90
C VAL A 91 10.87 -2.29 -7.01
N VAL A 92 11.89 -2.59 -7.81
CA VAL A 92 11.82 -3.63 -8.84
C VAL A 92 11.81 -4.99 -8.15
N ILE A 93 10.79 -5.79 -8.44
CA ILE A 93 10.73 -7.20 -8.04
C ILE A 93 11.25 -8.09 -9.17
N CYS A 94 10.85 -7.78 -10.41
CA CYS A 94 11.38 -8.40 -11.62
C CYS A 94 11.25 -7.44 -12.81
N ASN A 95 12.32 -7.34 -13.60
CA ASN A 95 12.35 -6.63 -14.89
C ASN A 95 13.16 -7.42 -15.94
N ALA A 96 12.97 -8.74 -15.95
CA ALA A 96 13.58 -9.59 -16.96
C ALA A 96 12.93 -9.30 -18.32
N SER A 97 13.63 -9.56 -19.42
CA SER A 97 13.06 -9.42 -20.76
C SER A 97 11.79 -10.26 -20.91
N GLY A 98 10.80 -9.75 -21.65
CA GLY A 98 9.49 -10.39 -21.80
C GLY A 98 8.55 -10.01 -20.66
N ASN A 99 7.27 -10.33 -20.80
CA ASN A 99 6.27 -9.90 -19.82
C ASN A 99 6.36 -10.69 -18.51
N GLN A 100 6.19 -9.97 -17.39
CA GLN A 100 5.84 -10.51 -16.10
C GLN A 100 4.45 -10.00 -15.68
N GLU A 101 3.55 -10.93 -15.38
CA GLU A 101 2.12 -10.64 -15.21
C GLU A 101 1.50 -11.38 -14.03
N SER A 102 0.29 -10.96 -13.65
CA SER A 102 -0.55 -11.61 -12.65
C SER A 102 0.16 -11.84 -11.30
N PRO A 103 0.74 -10.79 -10.68
CA PRO A 103 1.42 -10.95 -9.41
C PRO A 103 0.45 -11.42 -8.33
N GLN A 104 0.95 -12.19 -7.37
CA GLN A 104 0.29 -12.55 -6.12
C GLN A 104 1.27 -12.29 -4.97
N ILE A 105 0.76 -11.99 -3.77
CA ILE A 105 1.58 -11.57 -2.64
C ILE A 105 1.07 -12.16 -1.32
N VAL A 106 2.00 -12.54 -0.46
CA VAL A 106 1.76 -12.92 0.94
C VAL A 106 2.77 -12.23 1.85
N SER A 107 2.37 -11.91 3.08
CA SER A 107 3.29 -11.38 4.10
C SER A 107 4.34 -12.43 4.44
N ASP A 108 5.56 -11.99 4.74
CA ASP A 108 6.60 -12.87 5.30
C ASP A 108 6.64 -12.86 6.84
N ASP A 109 5.62 -12.25 7.45
CA ASP A 109 5.45 -12.00 8.89
C ASP A 109 6.57 -11.21 9.58
N SER A 110 7.51 -10.67 8.80
CA SER A 110 8.66 -9.90 9.27
C SER A 110 8.69 -8.48 8.67
N GLY A 111 7.53 -8.01 8.19
CA GLY A 111 7.34 -6.70 7.57
C GLY A 111 7.74 -6.63 6.10
N GLY A 112 8.11 -7.75 5.49
CA GLY A 112 8.32 -7.95 4.07
C GLY A 112 7.23 -8.83 3.45
N ALA A 113 7.52 -9.39 2.27
CA ALA A 113 6.56 -10.21 1.54
C ALA A 113 7.26 -11.25 0.63
N ILE A 114 6.54 -12.33 0.32
CA ILE A 114 6.85 -13.22 -0.80
C ILE A 114 5.87 -12.92 -1.91
N ILE A 115 6.40 -12.71 -3.11
CA ILE A 115 5.67 -12.31 -4.31
C ILE A 115 5.90 -13.37 -5.38
N THR A 116 4.83 -13.83 -6.03
CA THR A 116 4.89 -14.74 -7.18
C THR A 116 4.28 -14.08 -8.42
N TRP A 117 4.69 -14.46 -9.62
CA TRP A 117 4.14 -13.96 -10.88
C TRP A 117 4.27 -14.99 -12.01
N GLN A 118 3.54 -14.76 -13.11
CA GLN A 118 3.72 -15.46 -14.37
C GLN A 118 4.79 -14.75 -15.19
N ASP A 119 5.72 -15.51 -15.76
CA ASP A 119 6.90 -14.97 -16.41
C ASP A 119 7.10 -15.55 -17.81
N TYR A 120 7.24 -14.69 -18.83
CA TYR A 120 7.39 -15.10 -20.23
C TYR A 120 8.82 -14.97 -20.77
N ARG A 121 9.84 -14.82 -19.91
CA ARG A 121 11.23 -14.55 -20.35
C ARG A 121 11.84 -15.61 -21.24
N ASN A 122 11.30 -16.83 -21.22
CA ASN A 122 11.81 -17.98 -21.97
C ASN A 122 10.91 -18.36 -23.17
N GLY A 123 9.90 -17.55 -23.52
CA GLY A 123 8.96 -17.84 -24.60
C GLY A 123 7.80 -18.77 -24.22
N ASN A 124 7.67 -19.09 -22.94
CA ASN A 124 6.57 -19.81 -22.31
C ASN A 124 6.28 -19.18 -20.94
N TRP A 125 5.06 -19.34 -20.42
CA TRP A 125 4.68 -18.83 -19.11
C TRP A 125 5.09 -19.80 -18.00
N ASP A 126 6.01 -19.37 -17.16
CA ASP A 126 6.49 -20.09 -15.97
C ASP A 126 6.12 -19.32 -14.69
N ILE A 127 6.16 -20.00 -13.54
CA ILE A 127 5.92 -19.34 -12.25
C ILE A 127 7.24 -19.02 -11.57
N TYR A 128 7.42 -17.75 -11.24
CA TYR A 128 8.58 -17.25 -10.50
C TYR A 128 8.17 -16.64 -9.17
N ALA A 129 9.13 -16.50 -8.27
CA ALA A 129 8.94 -15.85 -6.99
C ALA A 129 10.14 -15.01 -6.55
N GLN A 130 9.87 -14.02 -5.70
CA GLN A 130 10.86 -13.18 -5.03
C GLN A 130 10.40 -12.91 -3.60
N ARG A 131 11.34 -12.88 -2.66
CA ARG A 131 11.08 -12.34 -1.33
C ARG A 131 11.65 -10.93 -1.25
N VAL A 132 10.85 -9.98 -0.79
CA VAL A 132 11.28 -8.62 -0.46
C VAL A 132 11.23 -8.44 1.05
N ASN A 133 12.29 -7.89 1.65
CA ASN A 133 12.33 -7.65 3.09
C ASN A 133 11.61 -6.33 3.47
N SER A 134 11.57 -6.02 4.77
CA SER A 134 10.91 -4.81 5.27
C SER A 134 11.51 -3.48 4.79
N SER A 135 12.78 -3.48 4.35
CA SER A 135 13.44 -2.31 3.75
C SER A 135 13.26 -2.21 2.23
N GLY A 136 12.53 -3.13 1.60
CA GLY A 136 12.30 -3.13 0.15
C GLY A 136 13.42 -3.79 -0.66
N ALA A 137 14.35 -4.49 -0.02
CA ALA A 137 15.42 -5.21 -0.69
C ALA A 137 14.98 -6.63 -1.05
N THR A 138 15.23 -7.05 -2.28
CA THR A 138 15.03 -8.44 -2.72
C THR A 138 16.03 -9.38 -2.03
N GLN A 139 15.59 -10.60 -1.72
CA GLN A 139 16.33 -11.54 -0.86
C GLN A 139 16.78 -12.81 -1.58
N TRP A 140 16.19 -13.12 -2.74
CA TRP A 140 16.63 -14.20 -3.61
C TRP A 140 17.34 -13.63 -4.84
N ASN A 141 17.73 -14.51 -5.77
CA ASN A 141 18.42 -14.12 -7.00
C ASN A 141 17.69 -12.97 -7.71
N SER A 142 18.47 -12.15 -8.41
CA SER A 142 17.92 -11.08 -9.24
C SER A 142 16.89 -11.65 -10.22
N ASN A 143 15.78 -10.94 -10.41
CA ASN A 143 14.63 -11.39 -11.22
C ASN A 143 14.01 -12.71 -10.73
N GLY A 144 14.16 -13.02 -9.45
CA GLY A 144 13.47 -14.11 -8.78
C GLY A 144 14.06 -15.49 -9.03
N VAL A 145 13.42 -16.47 -8.42
CA VAL A 145 13.68 -17.90 -8.59
C VAL A 145 12.49 -18.53 -9.31
N SER A 146 12.76 -19.45 -10.23
CA SER A 146 11.69 -20.26 -10.82
C SER A 146 11.15 -21.24 -9.77
N ILE A 147 9.84 -21.27 -9.63
CA ILE A 147 9.11 -22.22 -8.78
C ILE A 147 8.64 -23.42 -9.60
N CYS A 148 8.26 -23.16 -10.85
CA CYS A 148 7.93 -24.17 -11.83
C CYS A 148 8.44 -23.67 -13.18
N ALA A 149 9.49 -24.33 -13.69
CA ALA A 149 9.95 -24.18 -15.06
C ALA A 149 9.87 -25.55 -15.71
N TYR A 150 9.44 -25.58 -16.97
CA TYR A 150 9.69 -26.72 -17.83
C TYR A 150 11.19 -26.78 -18.15
N SER A 151 11.85 -27.90 -17.81
CA SER A 151 13.18 -28.22 -18.31
C SER A 151 13.05 -29.29 -19.40
N GLU A 152 13.59 -29.01 -20.59
CA GLU A 152 13.90 -30.05 -21.57
C GLU A 152 15.16 -30.80 -21.13
N ASP A 153 15.04 -31.67 -20.14
CA ASP A 153 16.04 -32.70 -19.85
C ASP A 153 15.68 -34.01 -20.57
#